data_AF-A0A2E2G8E5-F1
#
_entry.id   AF-A0A2E2G8E5-F1
#
_cell.length_a   1.000
_cell.length_b   1.000
_cell.length_c   1.000
_cell.angle_alpha   90.00
_cell.angle_beta   90.00
_cell.angle_gamma   90.00
#
_symmetry.space_group_name_H-M   'P 1'
#
loop_
_entity.id
_entity.type
_entity.pdbx_description
1 polymer ?
#
loop_
_entity_poly.entity_id
_entity_poly.type
_entity_poly.pdbx_seq_one_letter_code
_entity_poly.pdbx_strand_id
1 'polypeptide(L)'
;MVALSLLSGMGLRVPFVLLGLSLVFAPLPGQSFSRQDVMDEMKAQRPQDLQLLIQRPVAGGELTLGIYSIEQVATDPQSRRYRLWEESPNDINVYFESVRCSPTRPVRVKRTASAVYVRTLNPGGAVSEINREDHLVWWAACVPEVAGTDPGLLRQKALDMGFSTLIPERQEQLPALAP
;
A
#
# COMPACT_ATOMS: atom_id res chain seq x y z
N MET A 1 -46.43 22.41 -65.84
CA MET A 1 -47.45 21.34 -65.99
C MET A 1 -47.46 20.59 -64.67
N VAL A 2 -48.51 20.67 -63.83
CA VAL A 2 -49.89 20.17 -64.09
C VAL A 2 -49.77 18.66 -64.34
N ALA A 3 -49.93 17.80 -63.32
CA ALA A 3 -51.22 17.35 -62.75
C ALA A 3 -52.00 16.46 -63.75
N LEU A 4 -52.68 15.38 -63.42
CA LEU A 4 -52.91 14.57 -62.19
C LEU A 4 -53.76 13.35 -62.67
N SER A 5 -53.98 12.33 -61.83
CA SER A 5 -55.13 11.38 -61.94
C SER A 5 -55.09 10.35 -63.09
N LEU A 6 -55.73 9.17 -63.07
CA LEU A 6 -56.39 8.28 -62.08
C LEU A 6 -56.55 6.89 -62.81
N LEU A 7 -57.09 5.76 -62.33
CA LEU A 7 -57.82 5.33 -61.11
C LEU A 7 -57.61 3.79 -60.95
N SER A 8 -57.68 3.27 -59.72
CA SER A 8 -58.18 1.94 -59.29
C SER A 8 -57.92 0.61 -60.04
N GLY A 9 -57.62 -0.43 -59.23
CA GLY A 9 -58.05 -1.80 -59.53
C GLY A 9 -57.52 -2.89 -58.58
N MET A 10 -58.25 -3.17 -57.47
CA MET A 10 -58.22 -4.40 -56.63
C MET A 10 -56.82 -4.93 -56.18
N GLY A 11 -56.49 -5.05 -54.89
CA GLY A 11 -57.34 -5.44 -53.78
C GLY A 11 -56.94 -6.83 -53.27
N LEU A 12 -55.91 -6.92 -52.40
CA LEU A 12 -55.54 -8.18 -51.74
C LEU A 12 -55.09 -7.97 -50.29
N ARG A 13 -55.39 -8.97 -49.47
CA ARG A 13 -55.48 -8.97 -48.00
C ARG A 13 -54.14 -8.81 -47.26
N VAL A 14 -54.23 -8.24 -46.07
CA VAL A 14 -53.20 -8.17 -44.99
C VAL A 14 -52.64 -9.57 -44.65
N PRO A 15 -51.39 -9.69 -44.17
CA PRO A 15 -51.15 -9.51 -42.73
C PRO A 15 -49.95 -8.63 -42.37
N PHE A 16 -50.06 -8.00 -41.20
CA PHE A 16 -48.98 -7.38 -40.44
C PHE A 16 -47.86 -8.41 -40.19
N VAL A 17 -46.62 -8.11 -40.60
CA VAL A 17 -45.43 -8.83 -40.12
C VAL A 17 -44.67 -7.90 -39.19
N LEU A 18 -44.94 -8.03 -37.89
CA LEU A 18 -44.10 -7.50 -36.83
C LEU A 18 -42.78 -8.27 -36.85
N LEU A 19 -41.76 -7.71 -37.51
CA LEU A 19 -40.40 -8.24 -37.42
C LEU A 19 -39.85 -7.90 -36.03
N GLY A 20 -39.87 -8.89 -35.12
CA GLY A 20 -39.43 -8.71 -33.74
C GLY A 20 -37.94 -8.38 -33.66
N LEU A 21 -37.61 -7.27 -33.00
CA LEU A 21 -36.23 -6.90 -32.67
C LEU A 21 -35.73 -7.74 -31.50
N SER A 22 -35.38 -9.00 -31.77
CA SER A 22 -34.81 -9.92 -30.78
C SER A 22 -33.38 -9.53 -30.42
N LEU A 23 -33.24 -8.55 -29.52
CA LEU A 23 -32.00 -8.25 -28.80
C LEU A 23 -31.66 -9.45 -27.90
N VAL A 24 -30.90 -10.39 -28.44
CA VAL A 24 -30.28 -11.47 -27.67
C VAL A 24 -29.21 -10.85 -26.78
N PHE A 25 -29.61 -10.48 -25.56
CA PHE A 25 -28.67 -10.28 -24.45
C PHE A 25 -28.04 -11.64 -24.12
N ALA A 26 -26.98 -11.99 -24.85
CA ALA A 26 -26.10 -13.07 -24.45
C ALA A 26 -25.44 -12.65 -23.13
N PRO A 27 -25.59 -13.41 -22.03
CA PRO A 27 -24.84 -13.14 -20.82
C PRO A 27 -23.37 -13.40 -21.13
N LEU A 28 -22.56 -12.34 -21.19
CA LEU A 28 -21.11 -12.48 -21.14
C LEU A 28 -20.78 -13.26 -19.86
N PRO A 29 -19.99 -14.34 -19.92
CA PRO A 29 -19.55 -15.03 -18.71
C PRO A 29 -18.67 -14.05 -17.93
N GLY A 30 -19.24 -13.50 -16.84
CA GLY A 30 -18.49 -12.67 -15.92
C GLY A 30 -17.36 -13.50 -15.33
N GLN A 31 -16.11 -13.08 -15.58
CA GLN A 31 -14.95 -13.76 -15.01
C GLN A 31 -15.01 -13.62 -13.48
N SER A 32 -15.26 -14.73 -12.80
CA SER A 32 -15.16 -14.80 -11.35
C SER A 32 -13.70 -14.94 -10.96
N PHE A 33 -13.04 -13.82 -10.67
CA PHE A 33 -11.71 -13.85 -10.07
C PHE A 33 -11.78 -14.55 -8.71
N SER A 34 -10.92 -15.55 -8.49
CA SER A 34 -10.76 -16.15 -7.17
C SER A 34 -10.01 -15.18 -6.25
N ARG A 35 -10.09 -15.41 -4.93
CA ARG A 35 -9.26 -14.65 -3.98
C ARG A 35 -7.77 -14.76 -4.30
N GLN A 36 -7.33 -15.92 -4.81
CA GLN A 36 -5.94 -16.15 -5.16
C GLN A 36 -5.51 -15.28 -6.35
N ASP A 37 -6.33 -15.22 -7.41
CA ASP A 37 -6.03 -14.39 -8.59
C ASP A 37 -5.93 -12.91 -8.23
N VAL A 38 -6.81 -12.42 -7.33
CA VAL A 38 -6.75 -11.03 -6.82
C VAL A 38 -5.47 -10.80 -6.00
N MET A 39 -5.10 -11.74 -5.13
CA MET A 39 -3.85 -11.62 -4.36
C MET A 39 -2.62 -11.64 -5.26
N ASP A 40 -2.58 -12.48 -6.29
CA ASP A 40 -1.42 -12.59 -7.19
C ASP A 40 -1.27 -11.35 -8.08
N GLU A 41 -2.38 -10.76 -8.56
CA GLU A 41 -2.40 -9.45 -9.22
C GLU A 41 -1.92 -8.33 -8.29
N MET A 42 -2.40 -8.28 -7.04
CA MET A 42 -1.92 -7.29 -6.06
C MET A 42 -0.42 -7.45 -5.75
N LYS A 43 0.11 -8.68 -5.73
CA LYS A 43 1.55 -8.95 -5.58
C LYS A 43 2.36 -8.54 -6.80
N ALA A 44 1.80 -8.66 -8.00
CA ALA A 44 2.43 -8.15 -9.22
C ALA A 44 2.60 -6.61 -9.20
N GLN A 45 1.81 -5.90 -8.39
CA GLN A 45 1.90 -4.45 -8.19
C GLN A 45 2.93 -4.01 -7.12
N ARG A 46 3.77 -4.93 -6.60
CA ARG A 46 4.91 -4.57 -5.74
C ARG A 46 5.79 -3.50 -6.42
N PRO A 47 6.15 -2.40 -5.73
CA PRO A 47 7.03 -1.36 -6.29
C PRO A 47 8.39 -1.91 -6.70
N GLN A 48 8.94 -1.41 -7.82
CA GLN A 48 10.28 -1.82 -8.28
C GLN A 48 11.41 -1.28 -7.38
N ASP A 49 11.16 -0.20 -6.65
CA ASP A 49 12.08 0.40 -5.66
C ASP A 49 11.87 -0.17 -4.24
N LEU A 50 11.11 -1.28 -4.09
CA LEU A 50 10.82 -1.88 -2.80
C LEU A 50 12.06 -2.47 -2.13
N GLN A 51 12.54 -1.80 -1.08
CA GLN A 51 13.59 -2.32 -0.21
C GLN A 51 12.95 -3.29 0.80
N LEU A 52 13.37 -4.56 0.74
CA LEU A 52 12.88 -5.60 1.63
C LEU A 52 13.43 -5.41 3.05
N LEU A 53 12.54 -5.45 4.05
CA LEU A 53 12.90 -5.31 5.47
C LEU A 53 12.93 -6.65 6.20
N ILE A 54 11.93 -7.50 5.96
CA ILE A 54 11.88 -8.86 6.50
C ILE A 54 10.94 -9.72 5.66
N GLN A 55 11.31 -10.99 5.49
CA GLN A 55 10.41 -12.07 5.10
C GLN A 55 10.41 -13.11 6.21
N ARG A 56 9.23 -13.56 6.63
CA ARG A 56 9.11 -14.63 7.61
C ARG A 56 7.87 -15.50 7.39
N PRO A 57 7.94 -16.82 7.66
CA PRO A 57 6.77 -17.69 7.61
C PRO A 57 5.75 -17.27 8.67
N VAL A 58 4.47 -17.34 8.29
CA VAL A 58 3.31 -17.12 9.17
C VAL A 58 2.25 -18.19 8.88
N ALA A 59 1.18 -18.24 9.68
CA ALA A 59 0.07 -19.16 9.42
C ALA A 59 -0.54 -18.89 8.03
N GLY A 60 -0.52 -19.90 7.16
CA GLY A 60 -1.08 -19.82 5.80
C GLY A 60 -0.14 -19.27 4.72
N GLY A 61 1.12 -18.93 5.02
CA GLY A 61 2.08 -18.48 4.00
C GLY A 61 3.24 -17.66 4.55
N GLU A 62 3.57 -16.56 3.87
CA GLU A 62 4.66 -15.66 4.25
C GLU A 62 4.14 -14.26 4.58
N LEU A 63 4.81 -13.57 5.50
CA LEU A 63 4.74 -12.13 5.70
C LEU A 63 5.97 -11.48 5.04
N THR A 64 5.75 -10.64 4.04
CA THR A 64 6.75 -9.76 3.41
C THR A 64 6.52 -8.33 3.92
N LEU A 65 7.56 -7.69 4.48
CA LEU A 65 7.56 -6.27 4.82
C LEU A 65 8.62 -5.53 4.00
N GLY A 66 8.27 -4.40 3.40
CA GLY A 66 9.20 -3.58 2.61
C GLY A 66 8.91 -2.08 2.71
N ILE A 67 9.87 -1.25 2.31
CA ILE A 67 9.79 0.21 2.31
C ILE A 67 10.17 0.77 0.93
N TYR A 68 9.48 1.81 0.48
CA TYR A 68 9.70 2.41 -0.84
C TYR A 68 9.28 3.89 -0.87
N SER A 69 9.58 4.59 -1.98
CA SER A 69 9.31 6.03 -2.13
C SER A 69 9.81 6.89 -0.96
N ILE A 70 11.07 6.70 -0.57
CA ILE A 70 11.66 7.38 0.61
C ILE A 70 12.08 8.81 0.21
N GLU A 71 11.39 9.81 0.74
CA GLU A 71 11.53 11.22 0.38
C GLU A 71 11.96 12.08 1.58
N GLN A 72 12.89 13.02 1.37
CA GLN A 72 13.24 14.02 2.39
C GLN A 72 12.15 15.09 2.52
N VAL A 73 11.76 15.41 3.76
CA VAL A 73 10.81 16.49 4.03
C VAL A 73 11.49 17.85 3.85
N ALA A 74 11.01 18.68 2.92
CA ALA A 74 11.62 19.97 2.61
C ALA A 74 11.73 20.93 3.81
N THR A 75 10.78 20.86 4.76
CA THR A 75 10.74 21.71 5.97
C THR A 75 11.52 21.14 7.17
N ASP A 76 11.97 19.88 7.11
CA ASP A 76 12.83 19.27 8.12
C ASP A 76 13.77 18.26 7.43
N PRO A 77 15.04 18.62 7.17
CA PRO A 77 15.97 17.74 6.46
C PRO A 77 16.29 16.45 7.21
N GLN A 78 16.03 16.40 8.53
CA GLN A 78 16.16 15.16 9.32
C GLN A 78 14.96 14.23 9.17
N SER A 79 13.85 14.68 8.58
CA SER A 79 12.64 13.88 8.43
C SER A 79 12.57 13.20 7.06
N ARG A 80 12.03 11.98 7.05
CA ARG A 80 11.76 11.18 5.85
C ARG A 80 10.29 10.79 5.83
N ARG A 81 9.64 10.90 4.67
CA ARG A 81 8.33 10.28 4.38
C ARG A 81 8.58 9.06 3.51
N TYR A 82 7.76 8.05 3.65
CA TYR A 82 7.87 6.80 2.89
C TYR A 82 6.54 6.08 2.83
N ARG A 83 6.49 5.06 1.96
CA ARG A 83 5.42 4.07 1.94
C ARG A 83 5.95 2.75 2.50
N LEU A 84 5.19 2.13 3.38
CA LEU A 84 5.48 0.81 3.95
C LEU A 84 4.53 -0.20 3.31
N TRP A 85 5.09 -1.20 2.65
CA TRP A 85 4.39 -2.35 2.09
C TRP A 85 4.36 -3.47 3.13
N GLU A 86 3.16 -3.90 3.52
CA GLU A 86 2.94 -5.03 4.40
C GLU A 86 2.08 -6.06 3.66
N GLU A 87 2.69 -7.16 3.24
CA GLU A 87 2.04 -8.26 2.54
C GLU A 87 1.95 -9.49 3.44
N SER A 88 0.74 -9.97 3.63
CA SER A 88 0.42 -11.22 4.31
C SER A 88 -0.15 -12.24 3.30
N PRO A 89 -0.40 -13.50 3.70
CA PRO A 89 -0.99 -14.50 2.81
C PRO A 89 -2.39 -14.14 2.30
N ASN A 90 -3.11 -13.27 3.03
CA ASN A 90 -4.53 -12.98 2.80
C ASN A 90 -4.83 -11.52 2.46
N ASP A 91 -3.87 -10.61 2.61
CA ASP A 91 -4.09 -9.16 2.53
C ASP A 91 -2.79 -8.41 2.26
N ILE A 92 -2.88 -7.26 1.59
CA ILE A 92 -1.76 -6.35 1.28
C ILE A 92 -2.15 -4.94 1.69
N ASN A 93 -1.38 -4.36 2.61
CA ASN A 93 -1.58 -3.01 3.13
C ASN A 93 -0.42 -2.10 2.74
N VAL A 94 -0.74 -0.84 2.42
CA VAL A 94 0.25 0.22 2.16
C VAL A 94 0.02 1.35 3.14
N TYR A 95 0.99 1.57 4.04
CA TYR A 95 0.93 2.64 5.04
C TYR A 95 1.77 3.85 4.60
N PHE A 96 1.26 5.04 4.87
CA PHE A 96 1.94 6.31 4.63
C PHE A 96 2.45 6.85 5.95
N GLU A 97 3.77 6.87 6.12
CA GLU A 97 4.40 7.12 7.42
C GLU A 97 5.59 8.08 7.30
N SER A 98 6.15 8.47 8.44
CA SER A 98 7.37 9.28 8.49
C SER A 98 8.27 8.92 9.65
N VAL A 99 9.59 9.05 9.47
CA VAL A 99 10.58 8.98 10.53
C VAL A 99 11.40 10.27 10.63
N ARG A 100 12.03 10.48 11.78
CA ARG A 100 13.09 11.46 11.99
C ARG A 100 14.42 10.75 12.25
N CYS A 101 15.43 11.08 11.45
CA CYS A 101 16.77 10.51 11.44
C CYS A 101 17.74 11.23 12.39
N SER A 102 17.25 11.79 13.49
CA SER A 102 18.05 12.60 14.42
C SER A 102 18.71 11.73 15.49
N PRO A 103 20.02 11.89 15.79
CA PRO A 103 20.70 11.14 16.86
C PRO A 103 20.18 11.45 18.27
N THR A 104 19.55 12.61 18.48
CA THR A 104 19.04 13.05 19.78
C THR A 104 17.53 12.86 19.94
N ARG A 105 16.78 12.79 18.84
CA ARG A 105 15.31 12.59 18.82
C ARG A 105 14.87 11.75 17.61
N PRO A 106 15.26 10.47 17.54
CA PRO A 106 14.76 9.57 16.50
C PRO A 106 13.32 9.16 16.82
N VAL A 107 12.44 9.31 15.83
CA VAL A 107 11.00 9.11 15.98
C VAL A 107 10.45 8.41 14.75
N ARG A 108 9.45 7.52 14.92
CA ARG A 108 8.56 7.04 13.85
C ARG A 108 7.14 7.51 14.12
N VAL A 109 6.42 7.89 13.07
CA VAL A 109 5.01 8.33 13.14
C VAL A 109 4.18 7.48 12.18
N LYS A 110 3.29 6.65 12.74
CA LYS A 110 2.29 5.85 12.01
C LYS A 110 0.92 6.49 12.17
N ARG A 111 0.24 6.77 11.06
CA ARG A 111 -1.11 7.35 11.04
C ARG A 111 -2.13 6.27 10.62
N THR A 112 -3.24 6.21 11.33
CA THR A 112 -4.42 5.41 10.97
C THR A 112 -5.63 6.35 10.82
N ALA A 113 -6.78 5.80 10.42
CA ALA A 113 -8.03 6.57 10.33
C ALA A 113 -8.52 7.12 11.69
N SER A 114 -8.05 6.57 12.82
CA SER A 114 -8.53 6.91 14.17
C SER A 114 -7.45 7.47 15.10
N ALA A 115 -6.17 7.24 14.82
CA ALA A 115 -5.07 7.62 15.71
C ALA A 115 -3.79 7.99 14.97
N VAL A 116 -2.93 8.75 15.66
CA VAL A 116 -1.53 8.97 15.30
C VAL A 116 -0.66 8.38 16.39
N TYR A 117 0.13 7.36 16.04
CA TYR A 117 1.11 6.73 16.91
C TYR A 117 2.47 7.39 16.70
N VAL A 118 3.02 7.98 17.75
CA VAL A 118 4.35 8.59 17.78
C VAL A 118 5.25 7.71 18.62
N ARG A 119 6.26 7.10 18.01
CA ARG A 119 7.22 6.22 18.71
C ARG A 119 8.57 6.89 18.79
N THR A 120 9.05 7.13 20.00
CA THR A 120 10.45 7.49 20.23
C THR A 120 11.27 6.20 20.14
N LEU A 121 12.28 6.20 19.28
CA LEU A 121 13.11 5.03 19.01
C LEU A 121 14.48 5.16 19.67
N ASN A 122 15.27 4.09 19.60
CA ASN A 122 16.65 4.09 20.09
C ASN A 122 17.53 3.27 19.12
N PRO A 123 17.92 3.82 17.96
CA PRO A 123 18.78 3.11 17.00
C PRO A 123 20.07 2.60 17.66
N GLY A 124 20.37 1.31 17.47
CA GLY A 124 21.47 0.61 18.16
C GLY A 124 21.22 0.26 19.64
N GLY A 125 20.01 0.52 20.14
CA GLY A 125 19.49 0.07 21.43
C GLY A 125 19.05 -1.40 21.43
N ALA A 126 18.28 -1.79 22.44
CA ALA A 126 17.79 -3.15 22.58
C ALA A 126 16.62 -3.44 21.62
N VAL A 127 16.76 -4.50 20.82
CA VAL A 127 15.72 -4.97 19.91
C VAL A 127 14.98 -6.17 20.50
N SER A 128 13.66 -6.17 20.34
CA SER A 128 12.71 -7.20 20.73
C SER A 128 11.67 -7.36 19.61
N GLU A 129 10.86 -8.41 19.63
CA GLU A 129 9.78 -8.58 18.63
C GLU A 129 8.74 -7.44 18.64
N ILE A 130 8.66 -6.66 19.72
CA ILE A 130 7.70 -5.54 19.86
C ILE A 130 8.17 -4.30 19.08
N ASN A 131 9.47 -4.00 19.07
CA ASN A 131 10.05 -2.81 18.41
C ASN A 131 10.87 -3.13 17.16
N ARG A 132 11.07 -4.40 16.81
CA ARG A 132 11.85 -4.84 15.63
C ARG A 132 11.39 -4.19 14.33
N GLU A 133 10.09 -4.06 14.10
CA GLU A 133 9.55 -3.38 12.92
C GLU A 133 9.96 -1.89 12.89
N ASP A 134 9.78 -1.16 13.99
CA ASP A 134 10.15 0.25 14.07
C ASP A 134 11.65 0.48 13.81
N HIS A 135 12.50 -0.42 14.32
CA HIS A 135 13.95 -0.37 14.07
C HIS A 135 14.28 -0.69 12.60
N LEU A 136 13.72 -1.76 12.02
CA LEU A 136 13.92 -2.11 10.60
C LEU A 136 13.53 -0.94 9.67
N VAL A 137 12.36 -0.36 9.91
CA VAL A 137 11.83 0.78 9.15
C VAL A 137 12.71 2.02 9.33
N TRP A 138 13.14 2.34 10.55
CA TRP A 138 14.01 3.49 10.80
C TRP A 138 15.37 3.33 10.11
N TRP A 139 16.01 2.17 10.21
CA TRP A 139 17.30 1.91 9.57
C TRP A 139 17.22 2.05 8.06
N ALA A 140 16.24 1.43 7.40
CA ALA A 140 16.09 1.53 5.95
C ALA A 140 15.73 2.95 5.47
N ALA A 141 14.90 3.68 6.23
CA ALA A 141 14.52 5.05 5.88
C ALA A 141 15.64 6.08 6.08
N CYS A 142 16.49 5.89 7.10
CA CYS A 142 17.53 6.86 7.47
C CYS A 142 18.93 6.50 6.98
N VAL A 143 19.18 5.20 6.70
CA VAL A 143 20.49 4.61 6.42
C VAL A 143 20.31 3.41 5.46
N PRO A 144 19.84 3.64 4.22
CA PRO A 144 19.34 2.58 3.33
C PRO A 144 20.37 1.49 2.99
N GLU A 145 21.67 1.75 3.19
CA GLU A 145 22.74 0.76 2.94
C GLU A 145 22.72 -0.42 3.93
N VAL A 146 21.88 -0.38 4.98
CA VAL A 146 21.65 -1.48 5.92
C VAL A 146 20.17 -1.91 6.00
N ALA A 147 19.34 -1.53 5.02
CA ALA A 147 17.99 -2.07 4.90
C ALA A 147 17.99 -3.62 4.91
N GLY A 148 17.02 -4.22 5.58
CA GLY A 148 16.92 -5.68 5.74
C GLY A 148 17.95 -6.35 6.66
N THR A 149 18.92 -5.61 7.21
CA THR A 149 19.85 -6.14 8.22
C THR A 149 19.16 -6.26 9.58
N ASP A 150 19.46 -7.31 10.36
CA ASP A 150 18.94 -7.42 11.74
C ASP A 150 19.38 -6.20 12.57
N PRO A 151 18.45 -5.35 13.04
CA PRO A 151 18.82 -4.14 13.77
C PRO A 151 19.52 -4.41 15.10
N GLY A 152 19.39 -5.62 15.67
CA GLY A 152 20.14 -6.04 16.85
C GLY A 152 21.66 -6.07 16.64
N LEU A 153 22.11 -6.15 15.38
CA LEU A 153 23.53 -6.16 15.00
C LEU A 153 24.08 -4.76 14.68
N LEU A 154 23.22 -3.74 14.57
CA LEU A 154 23.59 -2.39 14.10
C LEU A 154 24.06 -1.43 15.22
N ARG A 155 24.30 -1.94 16.44
CA ARG A 155 24.72 -1.15 17.60
C ARG A 155 25.98 -0.32 17.35
N GLN A 156 27.03 -0.90 16.77
CA GLN A 156 28.28 -0.17 16.54
C GLN A 156 28.07 0.96 15.51
N LYS A 157 27.38 0.66 14.39
CA LYS A 157 27.03 1.67 13.37
C LYS A 157 26.26 2.86 13.97
N ALA A 158 25.36 2.62 14.92
CA ALA A 158 24.65 3.69 15.62
C ALA A 158 25.58 4.56 16.48
N LEU A 159 26.52 3.95 17.22
CA LEU A 159 27.52 4.68 18.02
C LEU A 159 28.42 5.53 17.11
N ASP A 160 28.87 4.98 15.98
CA ASP A 160 29.71 5.68 15.00
C ASP A 160 28.96 6.87 14.36
N MET A 161 27.64 6.78 14.24
CA MET A 161 26.74 7.86 13.81
C MET A 161 26.35 8.85 14.93
N GLY A 162 26.86 8.69 16.15
CA GLY A 162 26.61 9.59 17.28
C GLY A 162 25.31 9.36 18.05
N PHE A 163 24.66 8.20 17.91
CA PHE A 163 23.51 7.82 18.74
C PHE A 163 23.98 7.38 20.12
N SER A 164 23.26 7.76 21.18
CA SER A 164 23.61 7.33 22.55
C SER A 164 23.37 5.84 22.79
N THR A 165 22.48 5.21 22.01
CA THR A 165 21.93 3.85 22.23
C THR A 165 21.23 3.64 23.58
N LEU A 166 20.97 4.72 24.32
CA LEU A 166 20.40 4.72 25.67
C LEU A 166 19.09 5.53 25.75
N ILE A 167 18.45 5.82 24.61
CA ILE A 167 17.16 6.53 24.57
C ILE A 167 16.06 5.58 25.09
N PRO A 168 15.26 5.97 26.09
CA PRO A 168 14.10 5.18 26.48
C PRO A 168 13.03 5.18 25.37
N GLU A 169 12.83 4.02 24.76
CA GLU A 169 11.80 3.83 23.74
C GLU A 169 10.41 3.92 24.35
N ARG A 170 9.48 4.58 23.66
CA ARG A 170 8.10 4.76 24.11
C ARG A 170 7.16 5.02 22.94
N GLN A 171 5.90 4.60 23.10
CA GLN A 171 4.81 4.91 22.18
C GLN A 171 3.84 5.90 22.85
N GLU A 172 3.54 6.97 22.15
CA GLU A 172 2.51 7.95 22.49
C GLU A 172 1.39 7.81 21.45
N GLN A 173 0.13 7.75 21.88
CA GLN A 173 -1.04 7.70 20.99
C GLN A 173 -1.80 9.03 21.09
N LEU A 174 -1.99 9.67 19.95
CA LEU A 174 -2.76 10.90 19.79
C LEU A 174 -4.03 10.60 18.98
N PRO A 175 -5.15 11.32 19.19
CA PRO A 175 -6.31 11.21 18.31
C PRO A 175 -5.91 11.63 16.89
N ALA A 176 -6.50 10.98 15.88
CA ALA A 176 -6.51 11.57 14.55
C ALA A 176 -7.28 12.90 14.61
N LEU A 177 -6.66 13.98 14.17
CA LEU A 177 -7.41 15.20 13.84
C LEU A 177 -8.36 14.84 12.69
N ALA A 178 -9.60 15.30 12.76
CA ALA A 178 -10.60 15.03 11.73
C ALA A 178 -10.08 15.46 10.34
N PRO A 179 -10.43 14.70 9.28
CA PRO A 179 -9.95 14.95 7.91
C PRO A 179 -10.42 16.30 7.34
#